data_AF-A0A3M2AT64-F1
#
_entry.id   AF-A0A3M2AT64-F1
#
_cell.length_a   1.000
_cell.length_b   1.000
_cell.length_c   1.000
_cell.angle_alpha   90.00
_cell.angle_beta   90.00
_cell.angle_gamma   90.00
#
_symmetry.space_group_name_H-M   'P 1'
#
loop_
_entity.id
_entity.type
_entity.pdbx_description
1 polymer ?
#
loop_
_entity_poly.entity_id
_entity_poly.type
_entity_poly.pdbx_seq_one_letter_code
_entity_poly.pdbx_strand_id
1 'polypeptide(L)'
;MRPYLLLLPFLSFACAATGGEEDLAAAEADRPRLERERDLARLRARLAVAEARTEVEQAERELEQAKRDLDWFRDHDRPRRIAEAELEVAEAADQVAEQEEELAQLRQMFGQDELAKGTEDIVLRRAERRLERSRQALELARAGLAALREHELPGEEAELAAARSDAEAALRAARMRLRLAELEGRNEVEEAERALREAGDEDETAADEEAEEESAAARGR
;
A
#
# COMPACT_ATOMS: atom_id res chain seq x y z
N MET A 1 15.27 16.90 -56.33
CA MET A 1 14.66 15.74 -57.02
C MET A 1 13.15 15.93 -57.00
N ARG A 2 12.47 15.47 -58.04
CA ARG A 2 11.27 16.07 -58.66
C ARG A 2 10.00 16.22 -57.79
N PRO A 3 9.20 17.28 -58.03
CA PRO A 3 7.86 17.49 -57.50
C PRO A 3 6.81 16.81 -58.40
N TYR A 4 5.70 16.36 -57.82
CA TYR A 4 4.49 15.99 -58.58
C TYR A 4 3.27 16.68 -57.94
N LEU A 5 2.92 17.80 -58.55
CA LEU A 5 1.59 18.41 -58.51
C LEU A 5 0.67 17.52 -59.37
N LEU A 6 -0.29 16.85 -58.75
CA LEU A 6 -1.43 16.25 -59.43
C LEU A 6 -2.65 17.13 -59.17
N LEU A 7 -3.05 17.85 -60.22
CA LEU A 7 -4.34 18.52 -60.35
C LEU A 7 -5.44 17.45 -60.38
N LEU A 8 -6.36 17.50 -59.43
CA LEU A 8 -7.62 16.76 -59.50
C LEU A 8 -8.76 17.70 -59.92
N PRO A 9 -9.69 17.22 -60.77
CA PRO A 9 -10.79 18.02 -61.28
C PRO A 9 -11.84 18.26 -60.21
N PHE A 10 -12.27 19.52 -60.09
CA PHE A 10 -13.47 19.94 -59.39
C PHE A 10 -14.69 19.33 -60.09
N LEU A 11 -15.19 18.21 -59.57
CA LEU A 11 -16.52 17.70 -59.86
C LEU A 11 -17.52 18.47 -58.99
N SER A 12 -18.25 19.38 -59.64
CA SER A 12 -19.37 20.12 -59.08
C SER A 12 -20.50 19.14 -58.75
N PHE A 13 -20.58 18.72 -57.49
CA PHE A 13 -21.66 17.88 -56.99
C PHE A 13 -22.85 18.78 -56.65
N ALA A 14 -23.86 18.78 -57.52
CA ALA A 14 -25.18 19.32 -57.20
C ALA A 14 -25.87 18.32 -56.25
N CYS A 15 -25.75 18.55 -54.95
CA CYS A 15 -26.47 17.81 -53.92
C CYS A 15 -27.92 18.33 -53.92
N ALA A 16 -28.85 17.50 -54.36
CA ALA A 16 -30.28 17.79 -54.34
C ALA A 16 -30.80 17.60 -52.91
N ALA A 17 -31.39 18.66 -52.35
CA ALA A 17 -31.97 18.73 -51.02
C ALA A 17 -33.31 17.97 -50.94
N THR A 18 -33.24 16.65 -50.86
CA THR A 18 -34.42 15.78 -50.58
C THR A 18 -34.19 14.85 -49.39
N GLY A 19 -33.24 15.17 -48.50
CA GLY A 19 -32.80 14.29 -47.39
C GLY A 19 -33.45 14.52 -46.02
N GLY A 20 -34.20 15.61 -45.82
CA GLY A 20 -34.65 16.04 -44.49
C GLY A 20 -35.49 15.02 -43.71
N GLU A 21 -36.43 14.32 -44.36
CA GLU A 21 -37.29 13.33 -43.68
C GLU A 21 -36.55 12.03 -43.30
N GLU A 22 -35.52 11.61 -44.05
CA GLU A 22 -34.74 10.41 -43.72
C GLU A 22 -33.75 10.68 -42.57
N ASP A 23 -33.25 11.92 -42.46
CA ASP A 23 -32.30 12.33 -41.42
C ASP A 23 -32.97 12.45 -40.04
N LEU A 24 -34.21 12.94 -39.98
CA LEU A 24 -35.02 13.01 -38.75
C LEU A 24 -35.36 11.64 -38.16
N ALA A 25 -35.80 10.71 -39.01
CA ALA A 25 -36.13 9.35 -38.57
C ALA A 25 -34.89 8.58 -38.08
N ALA A 26 -33.71 8.91 -38.61
CA ALA A 26 -32.43 8.35 -38.15
C ALA A 26 -32.02 8.92 -36.77
N ALA A 27 -32.19 10.22 -36.54
CA ALA A 27 -31.89 10.87 -35.27
C ALA A 27 -32.77 10.32 -34.11
N GLU A 28 -34.08 10.20 -34.32
CA GLU A 28 -35.00 9.62 -33.32
C GLU A 28 -34.64 8.16 -32.99
N ALA A 29 -34.16 7.40 -33.97
CA ALA A 29 -33.77 6.00 -33.78
C ALA A 29 -32.48 5.85 -32.93
N ASP A 30 -31.60 6.84 -32.95
CA ASP A 30 -30.32 6.83 -32.22
C ASP A 30 -30.45 7.30 -30.75
N ARG A 31 -31.46 8.09 -30.41
CA ARG A 31 -31.74 8.53 -29.03
C ARG A 31 -31.77 7.41 -27.98
N PRO A 32 -32.54 6.31 -28.13
CA PRO A 32 -32.55 5.22 -27.14
C PRO A 32 -31.21 4.49 -27.03
N ARG A 33 -30.36 4.56 -28.07
CA ARG A 33 -28.99 4.06 -28.01
C ARG A 33 -28.11 4.98 -27.17
N LEU A 34 -28.14 6.29 -27.41
CA LEU A 34 -27.38 7.29 -26.64
C LEU A 34 -27.77 7.29 -25.15
N GLU A 35 -29.05 7.10 -24.83
CA GLU A 35 -29.52 6.94 -23.45
C GLU A 35 -28.88 5.73 -22.74
N ARG A 36 -28.80 4.59 -23.44
CA ARG A 36 -28.13 3.39 -22.92
C ARG A 36 -26.63 3.61 -22.76
N GLU A 37 -26.00 4.31 -23.72
CA GLU A 37 -24.57 4.64 -23.64
C GLU A 37 -24.28 5.54 -22.42
N ARG A 38 -25.10 6.56 -22.19
CA ARG A 38 -25.03 7.39 -20.97
C ARG A 38 -25.21 6.58 -19.70
N ASP A 39 -26.19 5.69 -19.66
CA ASP A 39 -26.44 4.87 -18.46
C ASP A 39 -25.30 3.89 -18.21
N LEU A 40 -24.71 3.31 -19.26
CA LEU A 40 -23.50 2.50 -19.17
C LEU A 40 -22.30 3.32 -18.67
N ALA A 41 -22.09 4.53 -19.19
CA ALA A 41 -21.03 5.43 -18.72
C ALA A 41 -21.19 5.74 -17.22
N ARG A 42 -22.42 6.03 -16.77
CA ARG A 42 -22.73 6.25 -15.35
C ARG A 42 -22.44 5.01 -14.49
N LEU A 43 -22.79 3.82 -14.96
CA LEU A 43 -22.52 2.58 -14.22
C LEU A 43 -21.01 2.27 -14.15
N ARG A 44 -20.28 2.49 -15.24
CA ARG A 44 -18.81 2.33 -15.29
C ARG A 44 -18.11 3.30 -14.33
N ALA A 45 -18.47 4.58 -14.39
CA ALA A 45 -17.94 5.59 -13.48
C ALA A 45 -18.20 5.23 -12.01
N ARG A 46 -19.41 4.77 -11.67
CA ARG A 46 -19.75 4.33 -10.31
C ARG A 46 -18.94 3.12 -9.86
N LEU A 47 -18.75 2.14 -10.75
CA LEU A 47 -17.97 0.94 -10.45
C LEU A 47 -16.50 1.30 -10.19
N ALA A 48 -15.88 2.09 -11.08
CA ALA A 48 -14.49 2.50 -10.95
C ALA A 48 -14.23 3.28 -9.64
N VAL A 49 -15.14 4.20 -9.28
CA VAL A 49 -15.06 4.92 -8.00
C VAL A 49 -15.25 3.98 -6.81
N ALA A 50 -16.17 3.01 -6.89
CA ALA A 50 -16.36 2.04 -5.82
C ALA A 50 -15.13 1.16 -5.60
N GLU A 51 -14.53 0.64 -6.67
CA GLU A 51 -13.29 -0.14 -6.62
C GLU A 51 -12.15 0.68 -6.00
N ALA A 52 -11.90 1.89 -6.50
CA ALA A 52 -10.86 2.75 -5.95
C ALA A 52 -11.10 3.15 -4.48
N ARG A 53 -12.36 3.26 -4.04
CA ARG A 53 -12.68 3.45 -2.61
C ARG A 53 -12.28 2.23 -1.78
N THR A 54 -12.56 1.02 -2.25
CA THR A 54 -12.15 -0.19 -1.53
C THR A 54 -10.63 -0.30 -1.41
N GLU A 55 -9.88 0.13 -2.43
CA GLU A 55 -8.40 0.21 -2.36
C GLU A 55 -7.94 1.20 -1.29
N VAL A 56 -8.57 2.38 -1.19
CA VAL A 56 -8.26 3.36 -0.14
C VAL A 56 -8.51 2.76 1.25
N GLU A 57 -9.68 2.14 1.46
CA GLU A 57 -10.01 1.52 2.74
C GLU A 57 -9.03 0.39 3.12
N GLN A 58 -8.60 -0.41 2.15
CA GLN A 58 -7.57 -1.43 2.37
C GLN A 58 -6.24 -0.79 2.80
N ALA A 59 -5.77 0.21 2.05
CA ALA A 59 -4.52 0.91 2.36
C ALA A 59 -4.58 1.65 3.71
N GLU A 60 -5.74 2.16 4.13
CA GLU A 60 -5.93 2.75 5.47
C GLU A 60 -5.79 1.70 6.58
N ARG A 61 -6.37 0.51 6.39
CA ARG A 61 -6.23 -0.60 7.35
C ARG A 61 -4.79 -1.08 7.45
N GLU A 62 -4.09 -1.20 6.33
CA GLU A 62 -2.67 -1.58 6.29
C GLU A 62 -1.78 -0.56 6.98
N LEU A 63 -2.00 0.74 6.73
CA LEU A 63 -1.27 1.79 7.43
C LEU A 63 -1.51 1.75 8.94
N GLU A 64 -2.77 1.58 9.35
CA GLU A 64 -3.11 1.52 10.77
C GLU A 64 -2.49 0.28 11.44
N GLN A 65 -2.46 -0.86 10.74
CA GLN A 65 -1.78 -2.05 11.22
C GLN A 65 -0.27 -1.81 11.39
N ALA A 66 0.40 -1.26 10.37
CA ALA A 66 1.84 -0.99 10.42
C ALA A 66 2.21 0.01 11.54
N LYS A 67 1.34 0.98 11.83
CA LYS A 67 1.52 1.89 12.98
C LYS A 67 1.42 1.12 14.31
N ARG A 68 0.37 0.33 14.50
CA ARG A 68 0.19 -0.48 15.70
C ARG A 68 1.36 -1.42 15.94
N ASP A 69 1.89 -2.04 14.89
CA ASP A 69 3.02 -2.97 15.00
C ASP A 69 4.30 -2.24 15.44
N LEU A 70 4.60 -1.08 14.85
CA LEU A 70 5.74 -0.25 15.25
C LEU A 70 5.61 0.25 16.70
N ASP A 71 4.42 0.71 17.08
CA ASP A 71 4.17 1.22 18.44
C ASP A 71 4.25 0.08 19.47
N TRP A 72 3.62 -1.07 19.18
CA TRP A 72 3.72 -2.27 20.04
C TRP A 72 5.16 -2.74 20.23
N PHE A 73 5.95 -2.75 19.16
CA PHE A 73 7.36 -3.10 19.24
C PHE A 73 8.12 -2.14 20.16
N ARG A 74 7.92 -0.83 20.01
CA ARG A 74 8.60 0.19 20.81
C ARG A 74 8.22 0.14 22.29
N ASP A 75 6.94 0.06 22.56
CA ASP A 75 6.39 0.23 23.91
C ASP A 75 6.43 -1.07 24.72
N HIS A 76 6.40 -2.23 24.05
CA HIS A 76 6.28 -3.53 24.71
C HIS A 76 7.40 -4.50 24.35
N ASP A 77 7.57 -4.84 23.07
CA ASP A 77 8.46 -5.96 22.71
C ASP A 77 9.94 -5.64 22.97
N ARG A 78 10.39 -4.47 22.51
CA ARG A 78 11.76 -3.99 22.71
C ARG A 78 12.17 -3.95 24.19
N PRO A 79 11.46 -3.25 25.10
CA PRO A 79 11.86 -3.23 26.50
C PRO A 79 11.77 -4.61 27.17
N ARG A 80 10.80 -5.45 26.79
CA ARG A 80 10.69 -6.83 27.29
C ARG A 80 11.93 -7.64 26.93
N ARG A 81 12.33 -7.65 25.66
CA ARG A 81 13.51 -8.40 25.19
C ARG A 81 14.80 -7.92 25.84
N ILE A 82 14.94 -6.60 26.03
CA ILE A 82 16.08 -6.04 26.78
C ILE A 82 16.07 -6.56 28.23
N ALA A 83 14.93 -6.51 28.92
CA ALA A 83 14.83 -6.96 30.30
C ALA A 83 15.10 -8.47 30.45
N GLU A 84 14.63 -9.28 29.50
CA GLU A 84 14.92 -10.72 29.44
C GLU A 84 16.43 -11.00 29.30
N ALA A 85 17.10 -10.30 28.38
CA ALA A 85 18.55 -10.43 28.19
C ALA A 85 19.36 -9.87 29.38
N GLU A 86 18.87 -8.82 30.06
CA GLU A 86 19.48 -8.33 31.29
C GLU A 86 19.36 -9.34 32.45
N LEU A 87 18.22 -10.01 32.56
CA LEU A 87 18.01 -11.07 33.54
C LEU A 87 19.00 -12.24 33.29
N GLU A 88 19.17 -12.66 32.04
CA GLU A 88 20.14 -13.70 31.69
C GLU A 88 21.59 -13.32 32.09
N VAL A 89 21.98 -12.05 31.87
CA VAL A 89 23.29 -11.55 32.32
C VAL A 89 23.41 -11.55 33.84
N ALA A 90 22.35 -11.18 34.56
CA ALA A 90 22.33 -11.18 36.02
C ALA A 90 22.45 -12.61 36.58
N GLU A 91 21.65 -13.55 36.08
CA GLU A 91 21.70 -14.97 36.49
C GLU A 91 23.08 -15.59 36.23
N ALA A 92 23.68 -15.31 35.07
CA ALA A 92 25.03 -15.77 34.77
C ALA A 92 26.10 -15.14 35.69
N ALA A 93 25.91 -13.88 36.10
CA ALA A 93 26.82 -13.20 37.02
C ALA A 93 26.71 -13.76 38.44
N ASP A 94 25.50 -13.99 38.94
CA ASP A 94 25.25 -14.63 40.22
C ASP A 94 25.86 -16.03 40.26
N GLN A 95 25.70 -16.80 39.17
CA GLN A 95 26.32 -18.12 39.07
C GLN A 95 27.85 -18.07 39.13
N VAL A 96 28.50 -17.05 38.56
CA VAL A 96 29.94 -16.84 38.70
C VAL A 96 30.31 -16.54 40.15
N ALA A 97 29.60 -15.62 40.79
CA ALA A 97 29.86 -15.25 42.19
C ALA A 97 29.74 -16.45 43.14
N GLU A 98 28.68 -17.25 43.01
CA GLU A 98 28.49 -18.47 43.80
C GLU A 98 29.63 -19.48 43.60
N GLN A 99 30.09 -19.68 42.36
CA GLN A 99 31.20 -20.60 42.08
C GLN A 99 32.55 -20.07 42.58
N GLU A 100 32.75 -18.75 42.63
CA GLU A 100 33.93 -18.12 43.24
C GLU A 100 33.94 -18.32 44.76
N GLU A 101 32.79 -18.11 45.42
CA GLU A 101 32.62 -18.35 46.85
C GLU A 101 32.83 -19.83 47.21
N GLU A 102 32.22 -20.76 46.45
CA GLU A 102 32.40 -22.21 46.64
C GLU A 102 33.88 -22.61 46.50
N LEU A 103 34.57 -22.10 45.48
CA LEU A 103 35.99 -22.38 45.27
C LEU A 103 36.87 -21.82 46.40
N ALA A 104 36.55 -20.64 46.92
CA ALA A 104 37.25 -20.05 48.06
C ALA A 104 37.08 -20.91 49.32
N GLN A 105 35.86 -21.39 49.59
CA GLN A 105 35.58 -22.29 50.72
C GLN A 105 36.33 -23.63 50.58
N LEU A 106 36.36 -24.23 49.39
CA LEU A 106 37.11 -25.47 49.12
C LEU A 106 38.61 -25.28 49.38
N ARG A 107 39.19 -24.17 48.93
CA ARG A 107 40.61 -23.85 49.17
C ARG A 107 40.92 -23.69 50.66
N GLN A 108 40.03 -23.05 51.43
CA GLN A 108 40.19 -22.91 52.87
C GLN A 108 40.14 -24.26 53.60
N MET A 109 39.21 -25.14 53.21
CA MET A 109 39.02 -26.45 53.82
C MET A 109 40.23 -27.37 53.59
N PHE A 110 40.71 -27.47 52.35
CA PHE A 110 41.82 -28.37 52.02
C PHE A 110 43.21 -27.84 52.46
N GLY A 111 43.37 -26.51 52.56
CA GLY A 111 44.65 -25.91 52.99
C GLY A 111 45.08 -26.24 54.43
N GLN A 112 44.23 -26.90 55.23
CA GLN A 112 44.50 -27.28 56.62
C GLN A 112 44.97 -28.74 56.80
N ASP A 113 44.82 -29.62 55.80
CA ASP A 113 45.00 -31.07 55.97
C ASP A 113 46.07 -31.66 55.00
N GLU A 114 47.27 -31.94 55.51
CA GLU A 114 48.42 -32.38 54.67
C GLU A 114 48.32 -33.81 54.10
N LEU A 115 47.40 -34.63 54.60
CA LEU A 115 47.34 -36.08 54.30
C LEU A 115 46.60 -36.44 53.00
N ALA A 116 45.89 -35.49 52.35
CA ALA A 116 44.94 -35.79 51.26
C ALA A 116 45.28 -35.16 49.88
N LYS A 117 46.55 -34.81 49.62
CA LYS A 117 47.00 -34.01 48.46
C LYS A 117 46.50 -34.50 47.09
N GLY A 118 46.43 -35.82 46.86
CA GLY A 118 46.03 -36.37 45.56
C GLY A 118 44.55 -36.19 45.20
N THR A 119 43.65 -36.22 46.18
CA THR A 119 42.20 -36.06 45.95
C THR A 119 41.81 -34.58 45.93
N GLU A 120 42.46 -33.76 46.75
CA GLU A 120 42.33 -32.30 46.79
C GLU A 120 42.52 -31.68 45.39
N ASP A 121 43.63 -32.01 44.71
CA ASP A 121 43.95 -31.49 43.39
C ASP A 121 42.87 -31.78 42.34
N ILE A 122 42.15 -32.91 42.47
CA ILE A 122 41.09 -33.28 41.53
C ILE A 122 39.84 -32.43 41.77
N VAL A 123 39.48 -32.19 43.03
CA VAL A 123 38.32 -31.40 43.43
C VAL A 123 38.52 -29.93 43.07
N LEU A 124 39.67 -29.35 43.44
CA LEU A 124 39.98 -27.95 43.13
C LEU A 124 40.01 -27.68 41.62
N ARG A 125 40.70 -28.53 40.84
CA ARG A 125 40.71 -28.39 39.37
C ARG A 125 39.32 -28.54 38.74
N ARG A 126 38.43 -29.34 39.35
CA ARG A 126 37.05 -29.47 38.85
C ARG A 126 36.24 -28.21 39.12
N ALA A 127 36.38 -27.63 40.30
CA ALA A 127 35.73 -26.37 40.66
C ALA A 127 36.24 -25.21 39.79
N GLU A 128 37.56 -25.12 39.57
CA GLU A 128 38.17 -24.12 38.66
C GLU A 128 37.61 -24.22 37.23
N ARG A 129 37.49 -25.43 36.68
CA ARG A 129 36.87 -25.63 35.36
C ARG A 129 35.38 -25.28 35.33
N ARG A 130 34.66 -25.42 36.44
CA ARG A 130 33.25 -24.97 36.52
C ARG A 130 33.18 -23.45 36.49
N LEU A 131 33.97 -22.80 37.33
CA LEU A 131 34.08 -21.34 37.36
C LEU A 131 34.49 -20.75 36.01
N GLU A 132 35.48 -21.35 35.32
CA GLU A 132 35.89 -20.91 33.99
C GLU A 132 34.73 -20.97 32.99
N ARG A 133 33.95 -22.07 32.98
CA ARG A 133 32.77 -22.18 32.12
C ARG A 133 31.67 -21.18 32.49
N SER A 134 31.44 -20.93 33.78
CA SER A 134 30.48 -19.91 34.21
C SER A 134 30.89 -18.51 33.77
N ARG A 135 32.19 -18.19 33.82
CA ARG A 135 32.73 -16.91 33.30
C ARG A 135 32.54 -16.78 31.80
N GLN A 136 32.82 -17.84 31.04
CA GLN A 136 32.55 -17.87 29.59
C GLN A 136 31.06 -17.68 29.29
N ALA A 137 30.17 -18.32 30.06
CA ALA A 137 28.72 -18.13 29.91
C ALA A 137 28.31 -16.68 30.17
N LEU A 138 28.85 -16.03 31.20
CA LEU A 138 28.62 -14.61 31.48
C LEU A 138 29.13 -13.70 30.35
N GLU A 139 30.31 -13.98 29.79
CA GLU A 139 30.84 -13.23 28.64
C GLU A 139 29.92 -13.35 27.42
N LEU A 140 29.42 -14.55 27.15
CA LEU A 140 28.46 -14.79 26.06
C LEU A 140 27.14 -14.06 26.28
N ALA A 141 26.57 -14.12 27.49
CA ALA A 141 25.34 -13.41 27.82
C ALA A 141 25.50 -11.89 27.64
N ARG A 142 26.63 -11.33 28.07
CA ARG A 142 26.95 -9.90 27.88
C ARG A 142 27.09 -9.54 26.39
N ALA A 143 27.77 -10.37 25.62
CA ALA A 143 27.91 -10.17 24.18
C ALA A 143 26.55 -10.24 23.46
N GLY A 144 25.68 -11.18 23.87
CA GLY A 144 24.30 -11.30 23.37
C GLY A 144 23.47 -10.05 23.66
N LEU A 145 23.48 -9.56 24.90
CA LEU A 145 22.79 -8.31 25.26
C LEU A 145 23.30 -7.11 24.44
N ALA A 146 24.61 -7.02 24.21
CA ALA A 146 25.20 -5.96 23.39
C ALA A 146 24.73 -6.05 21.92
N ALA A 147 24.82 -7.24 21.30
CA ALA A 147 24.37 -7.47 19.93
C ALA A 147 22.86 -7.18 19.76
N LEU A 148 22.04 -7.61 20.71
CA LEU A 148 20.61 -7.34 20.74
C LEU A 148 20.32 -5.83 20.72
N ARG A 149 21.02 -5.05 21.57
CA ARG A 149 20.83 -3.60 21.71
C ARG A 149 21.36 -2.80 20.54
N GLU A 150 22.53 -3.16 20.04
CA GLU A 150 23.28 -2.37 19.07
C GLU A 150 22.92 -2.70 17.62
N HIS A 151 22.40 -3.90 17.36
CA HIS A 151 22.17 -4.38 16.00
C HIS A 151 20.75 -4.89 15.77
N GLU A 152 20.29 -5.87 16.54
CA GLU A 152 19.02 -6.55 16.25
C GLU A 152 17.81 -5.62 16.44
N LEU A 153 17.65 -5.03 17.62
CA LEU A 153 16.50 -4.17 17.92
C LEU A 153 16.45 -2.91 17.05
N PRO A 154 17.56 -2.20 16.78
CA PRO A 154 17.55 -1.08 15.84
C PRO A 154 17.21 -1.51 14.40
N GLY A 155 17.68 -2.69 13.96
CA GLY A 155 17.37 -3.23 12.64
C GLY A 155 15.87 -3.49 12.48
N GLU A 156 15.29 -4.20 13.44
CA GLU A 156 13.85 -4.50 13.45
C GLU A 156 12.99 -3.22 13.55
N GLU A 157 13.41 -2.24 14.36
CA GLU A 157 12.74 -0.94 14.42
C GLU A 157 12.75 -0.23 13.05
N ALA A 158 13.89 -0.26 12.36
CA ALA A 158 14.04 0.36 11.04
C ALA A 158 13.18 -0.36 9.99
N GLU A 159 13.09 -1.69 10.04
CA GLU A 159 12.23 -2.48 9.16
C GLU A 159 10.74 -2.15 9.37
N LEU A 160 10.27 -2.10 10.63
CA LEU A 160 8.89 -1.71 10.95
C LEU A 160 8.60 -0.26 10.57
N ALA A 161 9.56 0.65 10.75
CA ALA A 161 9.42 2.04 10.32
C ALA A 161 9.34 2.16 8.78
N ALA A 162 10.11 1.36 8.04
CA ALA A 162 10.03 1.29 6.59
C ALA A 162 8.66 0.76 6.13
N ALA A 163 8.18 -0.32 6.74
CA ALA A 163 6.86 -0.89 6.44
C ALA A 163 5.74 0.15 6.65
N ARG A 164 5.79 0.92 7.74
CA ARG A 164 4.88 2.05 7.96
C ARG A 164 4.99 3.09 6.85
N SER A 165 6.20 3.51 6.50
CA SER A 165 6.43 4.51 5.43
C SER A 165 5.87 4.04 4.08
N ASP A 166 6.07 2.77 3.74
CA ASP A 166 5.56 2.16 2.51
C ASP A 166 4.03 2.12 2.50
N ALA A 167 3.40 1.74 3.62
CA ALA A 167 1.93 1.79 3.76
C ALA A 167 1.38 3.22 3.64
N GLU A 168 2.08 4.23 4.19
CA GLU A 168 1.71 5.64 4.00
C GLU A 168 1.79 6.05 2.51
N ALA A 169 2.81 5.59 1.79
CA ALA A 169 2.95 5.85 0.36
C ALA A 169 1.86 5.14 -0.46
N ALA A 170 1.53 3.89 -0.12
CA ALA A 170 0.44 3.13 -0.74
C ALA A 170 -0.91 3.83 -0.55
N LEU A 171 -1.21 4.32 0.65
CA LEU A 171 -2.42 5.09 0.92
C LEU A 171 -2.48 6.39 0.10
N ARG A 172 -1.36 7.12 0.00
CA ARG A 172 -1.30 8.31 -0.87
C ARG A 172 -1.59 7.95 -2.32
N ALA A 173 -1.02 6.85 -2.82
CA ALA A 173 -1.26 6.38 -4.19
C ALA A 173 -2.72 5.98 -4.41
N ALA A 174 -3.32 5.21 -3.51
CA ALA A 174 -4.72 4.81 -3.59
C ALA A 174 -5.67 6.02 -3.62
N ARG A 175 -5.40 7.04 -2.80
CA ARG A 175 -6.18 8.30 -2.80
C ARG A 175 -6.07 9.06 -4.12
N MET A 176 -4.88 9.09 -4.73
CA MET A 176 -4.71 9.69 -6.05
C MET A 176 -5.46 8.92 -7.14
N ARG A 177 -5.46 7.58 -7.09
CA ARG A 177 -6.24 6.74 -8.02
C ARG A 177 -7.75 6.96 -7.87
N LEU A 178 -8.24 7.03 -6.64
CA LEU A 178 -9.64 7.38 -6.39
C LEU A 178 -9.98 8.75 -7.01
N ARG A 179 -9.12 9.75 -6.83
CA ARG A 179 -9.35 11.06 -7.42
C ARG A 179 -9.33 11.03 -8.94
N LEU A 180 -8.46 10.23 -9.54
CA LEU A 180 -8.40 10.04 -10.98
C LEU A 180 -9.70 9.39 -11.49
N ALA A 181 -10.15 8.29 -10.87
CA ALA A 181 -11.38 7.60 -11.22
C ALA A 181 -12.63 8.51 -11.12
N GLU A 182 -12.67 9.40 -10.12
CA GLU A 182 -13.74 10.40 -10.00
C GLU A 182 -13.75 11.41 -11.17
N LEU A 183 -12.58 11.83 -11.64
CA LEU A 183 -12.45 12.80 -12.73
C LEU A 183 -12.71 12.16 -14.09
N GLU A 184 -12.14 10.99 -14.35
CA GLU A 184 -12.36 10.23 -15.58
C GLU A 184 -13.83 9.83 -15.70
N GLY A 185 -14.41 9.25 -14.65
CA GLY A 185 -15.83 8.89 -14.64
C GLY A 185 -16.77 10.08 -14.82
N ARG A 186 -16.38 11.28 -14.34
CA ARG A 186 -17.15 12.51 -14.61
C ARG A 186 -17.06 12.91 -16.08
N ASN A 187 -15.86 12.95 -16.64
CA ASN A 187 -15.64 13.30 -18.04
C ASN A 187 -16.42 12.35 -18.98
N GLU A 188 -16.37 11.04 -18.73
CA GLU A 188 -17.12 10.05 -19.52
C GLU A 188 -18.63 10.28 -19.48
N VAL A 189 -19.18 10.60 -18.30
CA VAL A 189 -20.62 10.90 -18.16
C VAL A 189 -20.97 12.22 -18.84
N GLU A 190 -20.15 13.26 -18.69
CA GLU A 190 -20.36 14.55 -19.34
C GLU A 190 -20.30 14.46 -20.87
N GLU A 191 -19.40 13.63 -21.42
CA GLU A 191 -19.32 13.36 -22.86
C GLU A 191 -20.57 12.64 -23.37
N ALA A 192 -21.03 11.60 -22.67
CA ALA A 192 -22.26 10.89 -23.04
C ALA A 192 -23.52 11.77 -22.90
N GLU A 193 -23.56 12.65 -21.91
CA GLU A 193 -24.65 13.63 -21.75
C GLU A 193 -24.61 14.72 -22.82
N ARG A 194 -23.41 15.14 -23.26
CA ARG A 194 -23.27 16.08 -24.38
C ARG A 194 -23.78 15.45 -25.68
N ALA A 195 -23.37 14.23 -25.99
CA ALA A 195 -23.85 13.52 -27.18
C ALA A 195 -25.38 13.36 -27.18
N LEU A 196 -25.98 13.05 -26.03
CA LEU A 196 -27.44 12.97 -25.90
C LEU A 196 -28.13 14.33 -26.05
N ARG A 197 -27.50 15.42 -25.60
CA ARG A 197 -28.02 16.79 -25.76
C ARG A 197 -27.95 17.24 -27.21
N GLU A 198 -26.81 17.04 -27.87
CA GLU A 198 -26.60 17.39 -29.28
C GLU A 198 -27.65 16.71 -30.17
N ALA A 199 -27.92 15.41 -29.96
CA ALA A 199 -29.00 14.71 -30.66
C ALA A 199 -30.40 15.29 -30.39
N GLY A 200 -30.66 15.79 -29.17
CA GLY A 200 -31.94 16.39 -28.83
C GLY A 200 -32.14 17.81 -29.37
N ASP A 201 -31.05 18.59 -29.49
CA ASP A 201 -31.08 19.92 -30.11
C ASP A 201 -31.29 19.79 -31.63
N GLU A 202 -30.71 18.75 -32.26
CA GLU A 202 -30.97 18.41 -33.66
C GLU A 202 -32.45 18.07 -33.90
N ASP A 203 -33.06 17.23 -33.04
CA ASP A 203 -34.50 16.93 -33.08
C ASP A 203 -35.38 18.20 -33.02
N GLU A 204 -35.02 19.16 -32.14
CA GLU A 204 -35.79 20.41 -31.96
C GLU A 204 -35.65 21.35 -33.17
N THR A 205 -34.43 21.55 -33.68
CA THR A 205 -34.20 22.41 -34.84
C THR A 205 -34.91 21.93 -36.09
N ALA A 206 -34.93 20.62 -36.33
CA ALA A 206 -35.59 20.05 -37.48
C ALA A 206 -37.13 20.13 -37.37
N ALA A 207 -37.69 19.98 -36.16
CA ALA A 207 -39.12 20.21 -35.93
C ALA A 207 -39.54 21.68 -36.15
N ASP A 208 -38.70 22.64 -35.75
CA ASP A 208 -38.94 24.07 -36.00
C ASP A 208 -38.90 24.39 -37.51
N GLU A 209 -37.94 23.82 -38.26
CA GLU A 209 -37.84 23.97 -39.71
C GLU A 209 -39.08 23.40 -40.43
N GLU A 210 -39.54 22.21 -40.07
CA GLU A 210 -40.78 21.62 -40.62
C GLU A 210 -42.01 22.49 -40.34
N ALA A 211 -42.13 23.05 -39.13
CA ALA A 211 -43.23 23.93 -38.75
C ALA A 211 -43.20 25.25 -39.53
N GLU A 212 -42.01 25.81 -39.78
CA GLU A 212 -41.85 27.01 -40.62
C GLU A 212 -42.25 26.73 -42.07
N GLU A 213 -41.82 25.60 -42.65
CA GLU A 213 -42.19 25.17 -44.00
C GLU A 213 -43.70 24.96 -44.16
N GLU A 214 -44.35 24.27 -43.21
CA GLU A 214 -45.80 24.07 -43.22
C GLU A 214 -46.54 25.42 -43.14
N SER A 215 -46.07 26.33 -42.29
CA SER A 215 -46.64 27.68 -42.15
C SER A 215 -46.47 28.53 -43.42
N ALA A 216 -45.36 28.35 -44.15
CA ALA A 216 -45.09 29.04 -45.41
C ALA A 216 -45.98 28.49 -46.54
N ALA A 217 -46.13 27.16 -46.61
CA ALA A 217 -47.01 26.48 -47.54
C ALA A 217 -48.50 26.81 -47.31
N ALA A 218 -48.90 27.11 -46.07
CA ALA A 218 -50.24 27.57 -45.73
C ALA A 218 -50.50 29.04 -46.16
N ARG A 219 -49.50 29.91 -46.07
CA ARG A 219 -49.60 31.34 -46.45
C ARG A 219 -49.61 31.59 -47.96
N GLY A 220 -49.13 30.64 -48.76
CA GLY A 220 -49.08 30.73 -50.23
C GLY A 220 -50.35 30.28 -50.97
N ARG A 221 -51.40 29.83 -50.27
CA ARG A 221 -52.69 29.39 -50.84
C ARG A 221 -53.77 30.44 -50.64
#